data_AF-A0A1Q7PKS0-F1
#
_entry.id   AF-A0A1Q7PKS0-F1
#
_cell.length_a   1.000
_cell.length_b   1.000
_cell.length_c   1.000
_cell.angle_alpha   90.00
_cell.angle_beta   90.00
_cell.angle_gamma   90.00
#
_symmetry.space_group_name_H-M   'P 1'
#
loop_
_entity.id
_entity.type
_entity.pdbx_description
1 polymer ?
#
loop_
_entity_poly.entity_id
_entity_poly.type
_entity_poly.pdbx_seq_one_letter_code
_entity_poly.pdbx_strand_id
1 'polypeptide(L)' 'MVLFGSPDQGVPQILRIGGFDVGEECDFNLNTIPDQGVETVRTEEALIATLSVLNLLGES' A
#
# COMPACT_ATOMS: atom_id res chain seq x y z
N MET A 1 -4.20 0.49 10.79
CA MET A 1 -4.68 1.38 9.70
C MET A 1 -3.93 0.99 8.44
N VAL A 2 -4.54 1.07 7.26
CA VAL A 2 -3.87 0.77 5.98
C VAL A 2 -3.87 2.03 5.13
N LEU A 3 -2.71 2.40 4.59
CA LEU A 3 -2.53 3.58 3.77
C LEU A 3 -2.38 3.18 2.30
N PHE A 4 -3.04 3.92 1.40
CA PHE A 4 -2.92 3.74 -0.04
C PHE A 4 -2.51 5.05 -0.69
N GLY A 5 -1.58 4.96 -1.66
CA GLY A 5 -1.24 6.08 -2.52
C GLY A 5 -2.23 6.25 -3.67
N SER A 6 -1.97 7.24 -4.51
CA SER A 6 -2.61 7.37 -5.81
C SER A 6 -1.87 6.54 -6.87
N PRO A 7 -2.46 6.33 -8.05
CA PRO A 7 -1.78 5.65 -9.16
C PRO A 7 -0.47 6.33 -9.57
N ASP A 8 -0.42 7.66 -9.48
CA ASP A 8 0.75 8.45 -9.87
C ASP A 8 1.78 8.61 -8.73
N GLN A 9 1.34 8.52 -7.47
CA GLN A 9 2.19 8.71 -6.29
C GLN A 9 1.85 7.73 -5.16
N GLY A 10 2.81 6.88 -4.79
CA GLY A 10 2.72 6.03 -3.62
C GLY A 10 2.84 6.79 -2.29
N VAL A 11 2.50 6.12 -1.19
CA VAL A 11 2.57 6.67 0.17
C VAL A 11 3.96 7.24 0.52
N PRO A 12 5.10 6.58 0.19
CA PRO A 12 6.42 7.14 0.48
C PRO A 12 6.68 8.46 -0.26
N GLN A 13 6.20 8.63 -1.51
CA GLN A 13 6.33 9.90 -2.23
C GLN A 13 5.52 11.00 -1.56
N ILE A 14 4.29 10.70 -1.13
CA ILE A 14 3.39 11.66 -0.48
C ILE A 14 3.97 12.12 0.87
N LEU A 15 4.41 11.19 1.72
CA LEU A 15 4.99 11.51 3.03
C LEU A 15 6.24 12.39 2.93
N ARG A 16 7.07 12.16 1.91
CA ARG A 16 8.29 12.95 1.68
C ARG A 16 8.01 14.43 1.41
N ILE A 17 6.85 14.78 0.83
CA ILE A 17 6.44 16.18 0.63
C ILE A 17 6.30 16.90 1.99
N GLY A 18 5.84 16.17 3.02
CA GLY A 18 5.71 16.67 4.39
C GLY A 18 6.98 16.57 5.23
N GLY A 19 8.08 16.03 4.69
CA GLY A 19 9.32 15.79 5.44
C GLY A 19 9.30 14.55 6.32
N PHE A 20 8.37 13.63 6.08
CA PHE A 20 8.23 12.37 6.83
C PHE A 20 8.85 11.19 6.08
N ASP A 21 9.34 10.19 6.84
CA ASP A 21 9.86 8.94 6.29
C ASP A 21 8.89 7.77 6.57
N VAL A 22 8.60 6.98 5.54
CA VAL A 22 7.65 5.87 5.67
C VAL A 22 8.13 4.79 6.65
N GLY A 23 9.45 4.61 6.81
CA GLY A 23 10.03 3.65 7.75
C GLY A 23 9.97 4.10 9.20
N GLU A 24 9.80 5.40 9.44
CA GLU A 24 9.62 5.96 10.78
C GLU A 24 8.13 6.10 11.16
N GLU A 25 7.27 6.40 10.18
CA GLU A 25 5.84 6.67 10.42
C GLU A 25 4.92 5.45 10.31
N CYS A 26 5.37 4.34 9.69
CA CYS A 26 4.54 3.15 9.47
C CYS A 26 5.15 1.91 10.13
N ASP A 27 4.31 1.13 10.82
CA ASP A 27 4.73 -0.14 11.43
C ASP A 27 5.23 -1.15 10.38
N PHE A 28 4.59 -1.16 9.21
CA PHE A 28 4.93 -2.04 8.09
C PHE A 28 4.77 -1.32 6.76
N ASN A 29 5.70 -1.57 5.84
CA ASN A 29 5.62 -1.18 4.43
C ASN A 29 5.70 -2.46 3.57
N LEU A 30 4.56 -2.89 3.02
CA LEU A 30 4.40 -4.21 2.42
C LEU A 30 3.95 -4.11 0.96
N ASN A 31 4.38 -5.06 0.14
CA ASN A 31 3.80 -5.31 -1.17
C ASN A 31 2.82 -6.50 -1.08
N THR A 32 1.53 -6.23 -1.29
CA THR A 32 0.45 -7.24 -1.25
C THR A 32 0.11 -7.82 -2.62
N ILE A 33 0.71 -7.31 -3.70
CA ILE A 33 0.52 -7.76 -5.08
C ILE A 33 1.90 -7.97 -5.71
N PRO A 34 2.64 -9.01 -5.29
CA PRO A 34 3.89 -9.37 -5.96
C PRO A 34 3.62 -9.72 -7.44
N ASP A 35 4.60 -9.44 -8.31
CA ASP A 35 4.51 -9.75 -9.74
C ASP A 35 3.23 -9.24 -10.43
N GLN A 36 2.79 -8.03 -10.08
CA GLN A 36 1.52 -7.41 -10.50
C GLN A 36 1.21 -7.44 -12.01
N GLY A 37 2.21 -7.65 -12.87
CA GLY A 37 2.02 -7.86 -14.32
C GLY A 37 1.57 -6.63 -15.12
N VAL A 38 1.42 -5.49 -14.46
CA VAL A 38 1.05 -4.19 -15.04
C VAL A 38 2.01 -3.10 -14.56
N GLU A 39 2.02 -1.94 -15.20
CA GLU A 39 2.87 -0.82 -14.80
C GLU A 39 2.48 -0.26 -13.41
N THR A 40 1.18 -0.03 -13.18
CA THR A 40 0.64 0.46 -11.91
C THR A 40 -0.65 -0.26 -11.56
N VAL A 41 -0.88 -0.51 -10.27
CA VAL A 41 -2.18 -0.95 -9.75
C VAL A 41 -2.97 0.27 -9.29
N ARG A 42 -4.22 0.40 -9.73
CA ARG A 42 -5.06 1.53 -9.30
C ARG A 42 -5.45 1.38 -7.82
N THR A 43 -5.74 2.50 -7.17
CA THR A 43 -6.04 2.51 -5.72
C THR A 43 -7.22 1.59 -5.38
N GLU A 44 -8.26 1.53 -6.20
CA GLU A 44 -9.42 0.64 -5.99
C GLU A 44 -9.07 -0.86 -6.11
N GLU A 45 -8.19 -1.23 -7.04
CA GLU A 45 -7.71 -2.60 -7.23
C GLU A 45 -6.80 -3.01 -6.07
N ALA A 46 -5.89 -2.10 -5.68
CA ALA A 46 -4.98 -2.28 -4.56
C ALA A 46 -5.74 -2.45 -3.24
N LEU A 47 -6.82 -1.67 -3.04
CA LEU A 47 -7.70 -1.80 -1.88
C LEU A 47 -8.32 -3.20 -1.81
N ILE A 48 -8.94 -3.66 -2.90
CA ILE A 48 -9.62 -4.97 -2.94
C ILE A 48 -8.62 -6.11 -2.70
N ALA A 49 -7.48 -6.11 -3.40
CA ALA A 49 -6.48 -7.16 -3.27
C ALA A 49 -5.84 -7.19 -1.88
N THR A 50 -5.45 -6.01 -1.36
CA THR A 50 -4.83 -5.88 -0.03
C THR A 50 -5.78 -6.34 1.06
N LEU A 51 -7.04 -5.90 1.04
CA LEU A 51 -8.01 -6.32 2.05
C LEU A 51 -8.33 -7.81 1.96
N SER A 52 -8.33 -8.39 0.75
CA SER A 52 -8.51 -9.85 0.58
C SER A 52 -7.38 -10.64 1.24
N VAL A 53 -6.11 -10.22 1.03
CA VAL A 53 -4.95 -10.82 1.70
C VAL A 53 -5.04 -10.66 3.22
N LEU A 54 -5.35 -9.46 3.71
CA LEU A 54 -5.46 -9.21 5.15
C LEU A 54 -6.63 -9.98 5.78
N ASN A 55 -7.75 -10.18 5.07
CA ASN A 55 -8.87 -10.95 5.59
C ASN A 55 -8.48 -12.42 5.83
N LEU A 56 -7.73 -13.02 4.92
CA LEU A 56 -7.23 -14.39 5.09
C LEU A 56 -6.29 -14.53 6.30
N LEU A 57 -5.57 -13.46 6.66
CA LEU A 57 -4.70 -13.44 7.85
C LEU A 57 -5.48 -13.14 9.13
N GLY A 58 -6.57 -12.38 9.04
CA GLY A 58 -7.42 -11.99 10.18
C GLY A 58 -8.39 -13.07 10.64
N GLU A 59 -8.67 -14.08 9.81
CA GLU A 59 -9.42 -15.28 10.19
C GLU A 59 -8.52 -16.26 10.97
N SER A 60 -8.22 -15.89 12.22
CA SER A 60 -7.60 -16.76 13.24
C SER A 60 -8.63 -17.21 14.27
#